data_AF-A0AAN0NFG1-F1
#
_entry.id   AF-A0AAN0NFG1-F1
#
_cell.length_a   1.000
_cell.length_b   1.000
_cell.length_c   1.000
_cell.angle_alpha   90.00
_cell.angle_beta   90.00
_cell.angle_gamma   90.00
#
_symmetry.space_group_name_H-M   'P 1'
#
loop_
_entity.id
_entity.type
_entity.pdbx_description
1 polymer ?
#
loop_
_entity_poly.entity_id
_entity_poly.type
_entity_poly.pdbx_seq_one_letter_code
_entity_poly.pdbx_strand_id
1 'polypeptide(L)' 'MRLYKNGKLVNGETISIGVDDGLIIAINPTNESAYSSIIDLDRNYISARLD' A
#
# COMPACT_ATOMS: atom_id res chain seq x y z
N MET A 1 10.79 2.70 -5.30
CA MET A 1 9.95 2.35 -4.13
C MET A 1 8.81 3.34 -3.91
N ARG A 2 7.57 2.88 -3.97
CA ARG A 2 6.36 3.66 -3.67
C ARG A 2 5.69 3.09 -2.42
N LEU A 3 5.20 3.98 -1.55
CA LEU A 3 4.30 3.62 -0.45
C LEU A 3 2.88 3.99 -0.84
N TYR A 4 1.99 3.01 -0.89
CA TYR A 4 0.54 3.24 -0.95
C TYR A 4 0.02 3.27 0.49
N LYS A 5 -0.45 4.42 0.97
CA LYS A 5 -0.77 4.67 2.38
C LYS A 5 -2.28 4.86 2.59
N ASN A 6 -2.77 4.53 3.78
CA ASN A 6 -4.17 4.73 4.21
C ASN A 6 -5.21 4.06 3.31
N GLY A 7 -4.83 3.01 2.58
CA GLY A 7 -5.79 2.21 1.82
C GLY A 7 -6.67 1.38 2.75
N LYS A 8 -7.80 0.90 2.25
CA LYS A 8 -8.65 -0.06 2.96
C LYS A 8 -8.64 -1.43 2.29
N LEU A 9 -8.56 -2.49 3.07
CA LEU A 9 -8.97 -3.82 2.62
C LEU A 9 -10.49 -3.85 2.44
N VAL A 10 -10.98 -4.82 1.67
CA VAL A 10 -12.43 -5.00 1.41
C VAL A 10 -13.23 -5.23 2.71
N ASN A 11 -12.60 -5.81 3.74
CA ASN A 11 -13.19 -5.96 5.07
C ASN A 11 -13.21 -4.66 5.91
N GLY A 12 -12.69 -3.55 5.37
CA GLY A 12 -12.66 -2.24 6.01
C GLY A 12 -11.41 -1.92 6.82
N GLU A 13 -10.48 -2.87 6.98
CA GLU A 13 -9.23 -2.65 7.72
C GLU A 13 -8.28 -1.72 6.96
N THR A 14 -7.59 -0.83 7.67
CA THR A 14 -6.57 0.04 7.07
C THR A 14 -5.31 -0.76 6.75
N ILE A 15 -4.74 -0.52 5.56
CA ILE A 15 -3.52 -1.16 5.09
C ILE A 15 -2.63 -0.15 4.36
N SER A 16 -1.32 -0.32 4.47
CA SER A 16 -0.33 0.35 3.61
C SER A 16 0.57 -0.68 2.94
N ILE A 17 0.94 -0.45 1.68
CA ILE A 17 1.73 -1.40 0.89
C ILE A 17 2.94 -0.70 0.29
N GLY A 18 4.12 -1.25 0.58
CA GLY A 18 5.36 -0.89 -0.10
C GLY A 18 5.51 -1.67 -1.40
N VAL A 19 5.70 -0.96 -2.51
CA VAL A 19 5.89 -1.56 -3.84
C VAL A 19 7.20 -1.08 -4.44
N ASP A 20 7.97 -2.00 -4.98
CA ASP A 20 9.17 -1.70 -5.77
C ASP A 20 9.21 -2.56 -7.03
N ASP A 21 9.47 -1.91 -8.15
CA ASP A 21 9.50 -2.53 -9.49
C ASP A 21 8.34 -3.50 -9.79
N GLY A 22 7.11 -3.12 -9.38
CA GLY A 22 5.90 -3.92 -9.59
C GLY A 22 5.68 -5.05 -8.56
N LEU A 23 6.63 -5.28 -7.66
CA LEU A 23 6.55 -6.27 -6.59
C LEU A 23 6.11 -5.63 -5.28
N ILE A 24 5.28 -6.35 -4.51
CA ILE A 24 5.00 -6.00 -3.12
C ILE A 24 6.21 -6.41 -2.27
N ILE A 25 6.86 -5.44 -1.63
CA ILE A 25 8.06 -5.66 -0.81
C ILE A 25 7.78 -5.52 0.69
N ALA A 26 6.67 -4.88 1.07
CA ALA A 26 6.28 -4.71 2.46
C ALA A 26 4.77 -4.51 2.61
N ILE A 27 4.23 -5.00 3.74
CA ILE A 27 2.86 -4.74 4.18
C ILE A 27 2.95 -4.04 5.54
N ASN A 28 2.25 -2.91 5.68
CA ASN A 28 2.28 -2.02 6.85
C ASN A 28 3.72 -1.64 7.29
N PRO A 29 4.55 -1.10 6.39
CA PRO A 29 5.89 -0.67 6.75
C PRO A 29 5.86 0.51 7.73
N THR A 30 6.78 0.52 8.70
CA THR A 30 6.90 1.57 9.73
C THR A 30 7.85 2.71 9.33
N ASN A 31 8.79 2.46 8.42
CA ASN A 31 9.74 3.46 7.95
C ASN A 31 9.29 4.08 6.62
N GLU A 32 8.49 5.15 6.68
CA GLU A 32 7.98 5.85 5.49
C GLU A 32 9.10 6.55 4.70
N SER A 33 10.18 6.98 5.36
CA SER A 33 11.30 7.67 4.72
C SER A 33 12.11 6.78 3.77
N ALA A 34 11.92 5.46 3.81
CA ALA A 34 12.54 4.51 2.88
C ALA A 34 11.90 4.56 1.47
N TYR A 35 10.77 5.22 1.30
CA TYR A 35 10.03 5.28 0.04
C TYR A 35 10.26 6.63 -0.66
N SER A 36 10.55 6.58 -1.96
CA SER A 36 10.80 7.79 -2.76
C SER A 36 9.51 8.52 -3.18
N SER A 37 8.34 7.90 -2.97
CA SER A 37 7.04 8.47 -3.28
C SER A 37 5.97 7.86 -2.38
N ILE A 38 5.05 8.71 -1.91
CA ILE A 38 3.90 8.32 -1.09
C ILE A 38 2.64 8.64 -1.89
N ILE A 39 1.77 7.64 -2.04
CA ILE A 39 0.46 7.74 -2.66
C ILE A 39 -0.56 7.54 -1.53
N ASP A 40 -1.26 8.61 -1.16
CA ASP A 40 -2.35 8.52 -0.20
C ASP A 40 -3.59 7.94 -0.90
N LEU A 41 -4.10 6.85 -0.35
CA LEU A 41 -5.25 6.12 -0.87
C LEU A 41 -6.52 6.41 -0.07
N ASP A 42 -6.58 7.47 0.76
CA ASP A 42 -7.76 7.76 1.57
C ASP A 42 -9.08 7.52 0.81
N ARG A 43 -9.97 6.72 1.43
CA ARG A 43 -11.26 6.25 0.88
C ARG A 43 -11.21 5.28 -0.32
N ASN A 44 -10.04 4.81 -0.72
CA ASN A 44 -9.89 3.80 -1.77
C ASN A 44 -9.58 2.42 -1.17
N TYR A 45 -9.97 1.38 -1.91
CA TYR A 45 -9.72 -0.01 -1.53
C TYR A 45 -8.50 -0.59 -2.25
N ILE A 46 -7.73 -1.42 -1.55
CA ILE A 46 -6.75 -2.32 -2.14
C ILE A 46 -7.37 -3.72 -2.19
N SER A 47 -7.32 -4.34 -3.36
CA SER A 47 -7.79 -5.72 -3.57
C SER A 47 -6.82 -6.48 -4.47
N ALA A 48 -6.76 -7.79 -4.30
CA ALA A 48 -6.15 -8.70 -5.25
C ALA A 48 -7.25 -9.41 -6.02
N ARG A 49 -7.03 -9.64 -7.32
CA ARG A 49 -7.92 -10.40 -8.19
C ARG A 49 -7.13 -11.60 -8.71
N LEU A 50 -7.67 -12.80 -8.55
CA LEU A 50 -7.29 -13.91 -9.41
C LEU A 50 -8.08 -13.77 -10.70
N ASP A 51 -7.36 -13.74 -11.81
CA ASP A 51 -7.90 -13.99 -13.15
C ASP A 51 -8.06 -15.50 -13.42
#